data_AF-A0A8H6ITW3-F1
#
_entry.id   AF-A0A8H6ITW3-F1
#
_cell.length_a   1.000
_cell.length_b   1.000
_cell.length_c   1.000
_cell.angle_alpha   90.00
_cell.angle_beta   90.00
_cell.angle_gamma   90.00
#
_symmetry.space_group_name_H-M   'P 1'
#
loop_
_entity.id
_entity.type
_entity.pdbx_description
1 polymer ?
#
loop_
_entity_poly.entity_id
_entity_poly.type
_entity_poly.pdbx_seq_one_letter_code
_entity_poly.pdbx_strand_id
1 'polypeptide(L)'
;MGFFDADLFLDDLVACRQEFCSAFLVVSVLGLACVSTFMPAFLQEAEMLWKGEAANDSVLSVAAIEIFSTACILEGNDTLGKELSMAGRLMAERLGLFGTVDGAAAAGLAQKSPEWAMATSHIAWGAIAEEVMGVYLTADGRDVSDRVPLAFAEAKFRKLLEWAASLTAEMKREILAPADLMIFHIWFHVIVTIIFRPFTSTRETDRLMSFTSMDSHPKQIHAASINQLREIILNYQTYAAGSSFTSYINPGVLTVSLALLEDRSDPQWRSYFLLCVRCWRDLYASYPVFRNIVQAFLSMAMQKDAFTAHESKEIMEWVEGNGRHHAKGTESFTTFIFDPTSAAASESQINSMALKFDEMILLDEFTTV
;
A
#
# COMPACT_ATOMS: atom_id res chain seq x y z
N MET A 1 -2.62 4.73 6.07
CA MET A 1 -2.73 3.41 6.76
C MET A 1 -4.08 2.75 6.56
N GLY A 2 -5.21 3.46 6.47
CA GLY A 2 -6.50 2.83 6.18
C GLY A 2 -7.04 1.90 7.29
N PHE A 3 -6.28 1.66 8.37
CA PHE A 3 -6.67 0.88 9.54
C PHE A 3 -7.58 1.62 10.53
N PHE A 4 -7.79 2.92 10.34
CA PHE A 4 -8.69 3.76 11.13
C PHE A 4 -9.01 5.03 10.34
N ASP A 5 -10.07 5.71 10.74
CA ASP A 5 -10.43 7.04 10.26
C ASP A 5 -9.63 8.10 11.02
N ALA A 6 -8.83 8.89 10.31
CA ALA A 6 -7.91 9.83 10.92
C ALA A 6 -8.62 11.01 11.59
N ASP A 7 -9.73 11.49 11.03
CA ASP A 7 -10.45 12.64 11.56
C ASP A 7 -11.20 12.25 12.83
N LEU A 8 -11.90 11.11 12.84
CA LEU A 8 -12.55 10.56 14.02
C LEU A 8 -11.53 10.28 15.15
N PHE A 9 -10.38 9.72 14.80
CA PHE A 9 -9.29 9.48 15.76
C PHE A 9 -8.76 10.78 16.37
N LEU A 10 -8.48 11.80 15.55
CA LEU A 10 -7.95 13.08 16.01
C LEU A 10 -8.96 13.86 16.84
N ASP A 11 -10.23 13.87 16.43
CA ASP A 11 -11.31 14.50 17.17
C ASP A 11 -11.45 13.91 18.58
N ASP A 12 -11.39 12.58 18.70
CA ASP A 12 -11.45 11.91 19.99
C ASP A 12 -10.17 12.08 20.81
N LEU A 13 -9.01 12.07 20.18
CA LEU A 13 -7.73 12.33 20.86
C LEU A 13 -7.71 13.73 21.49
N VAL A 14 -8.11 14.76 20.73
CA VAL A 14 -8.16 16.15 21.21
C VAL A 14 -9.24 16.33 22.27
N ALA A 15 -10.40 15.69 22.11
CA ALA A 15 -11.50 15.75 23.06
C ALA A 15 -11.33 14.82 24.27
N CYS A 16 -10.25 14.02 24.33
CA CYS A 16 -10.02 13.00 25.34
C CYS A 16 -11.19 11.99 25.46
N ARG A 17 -11.80 11.63 24.32
CA ARG A 17 -12.83 10.59 24.21
C ARG A 17 -12.20 9.25 23.82
N GLN A 18 -12.94 8.16 24.08
CA GLN A 18 -12.47 6.79 23.85
C GLN A 18 -13.35 6.03 22.84
N GLU A 19 -14.09 6.74 21.98
CA GLU A 19 -15.00 6.11 21.03
C GLU A 19 -14.23 5.63 19.78
N PHE A 20 -13.34 6.47 19.26
CA PHE A 20 -12.47 6.20 18.11
C PHE A 20 -10.98 6.31 18.42
N CYS A 21 -10.63 6.50 19.70
CA CYS A 21 -9.26 6.63 20.19
C CYS A 21 -9.04 5.72 21.40
N SER A 22 -7.89 5.03 21.46
CA SER A 22 -7.44 4.28 22.64
C SER A 22 -5.96 4.50 22.87
N ALA A 23 -5.49 4.27 24.11
CA ALA A 23 -4.06 4.38 24.42
C ALA A 23 -3.23 3.46 23.53
N PHE A 24 -3.69 2.22 23.32
CA PHE A 24 -3.02 1.27 22.46
C PHE A 24 -2.94 1.76 21.01
N LEU A 25 -4.05 2.25 20.44
CA LEU A 25 -4.07 2.78 19.09
C LEU A 25 -3.12 3.97 18.93
N VAL A 26 -3.12 4.91 19.88
CA VAL A 26 -2.21 6.07 19.86
C VAL A 26 -0.75 5.63 19.87
N VAL A 27 -0.39 4.73 20.78
CA VAL A 27 1.00 4.25 20.91
C VAL A 27 1.43 3.47 19.66
N SER A 28 0.57 2.63 19.09
CA SER A 28 0.85 1.92 17.83
C SER A 28 1.07 2.89 16.67
N VAL A 29 0.21 3.91 16.53
CA VAL A 29 0.35 4.95 15.49
C VAL A 29 1.68 5.71 15.66
N LEU A 30 2.03 6.09 16.89
CA LEU A 30 3.29 6.77 17.17
C LEU A 30 4.50 5.87 16.92
N GLY A 31 4.42 4.59 17.29
CA GLY A 31 5.48 3.61 17.06
C GLY A 31 5.77 3.41 15.57
N LEU A 32 4.72 3.34 14.76
CA LEU A 32 4.84 3.25 13.30
C LEU A 32 5.33 4.56 12.65
N ALA A 33 4.86 5.71 13.12
CA ALA A 33 5.19 7.01 12.53
C ALA A 33 6.59 7.52 12.91
N CYS A 34 7.09 7.11 14.09
CA CYS A 34 8.38 7.55 14.59
C CYS A 34 9.52 6.71 14.01
N VAL A 35 10.27 7.26 13.05
CA VAL A 35 11.52 6.67 12.53
C VAL A 35 12.75 6.97 13.42
N SER A 36 12.52 7.28 14.70
CA SER A 36 13.52 7.91 15.59
C SER A 36 13.87 7.03 16.80
N THR A 37 14.78 7.53 17.65
CA THR A 37 15.22 6.91 18.90
C THR A 37 14.10 6.52 19.87
N PHE A 38 12.89 7.07 19.71
CA PHE A 38 11.74 6.78 20.57
C PHE A 38 10.94 5.54 20.15
N MET A 39 11.14 5.04 18.94
CA MET A 39 10.41 3.89 18.40
C MET A 39 10.47 2.65 19.29
N PRO A 40 11.64 2.22 19.84
CA PRO A 40 11.67 1.06 20.72
C PRO A 40 10.82 1.21 21.98
N ALA A 41 10.72 2.43 22.52
CA ALA A 41 9.89 2.70 23.70
C ALA A 41 8.40 2.61 23.37
N PHE A 42 7.98 3.13 22.20
CA PHE A 42 6.60 2.99 21.74
C PHE A 42 6.23 1.52 21.46
N LEU A 43 7.12 0.75 20.83
CA LEU A 43 6.86 -0.67 20.57
C LEU A 43 6.78 -1.49 21.87
N GLN A 44 7.62 -1.18 22.86
CA GLN A 44 7.54 -1.81 24.18
C GLN A 44 6.22 -1.50 24.89
N GLU A 45 5.78 -0.24 24.86
CA GLU A 45 4.50 0.19 25.44
C GLU A 45 3.32 -0.47 24.71
N ALA A 46 3.35 -0.52 23.37
CA ALA A 46 2.35 -1.20 22.56
C ALA A 46 2.24 -2.69 22.92
N GLU A 47 3.37 -3.38 23.13
CA GLU A 47 3.39 -4.78 23.54
C GLU A 47 2.76 -4.99 24.93
N MET A 48 3.01 -4.08 25.88
CA MET A 48 2.39 -4.12 27.20
C MET A 48 0.87 -3.92 27.12
N LEU A 49 0.42 -2.94 26.33
CA LEU A 49 -1.00 -2.66 26.13
C LEU A 49 -1.72 -3.81 25.43
N TRP A 50 -1.12 -4.40 24.39
CA TRP A 50 -1.66 -5.59 23.72
C TRP A 50 -1.89 -6.75 24.70
N LYS A 51 -0.91 -7.04 25.56
CA LYS A 51 -1.03 -8.08 26.59
C LYS A 51 -2.13 -7.79 27.61
N GLY A 52 -2.38 -6.52 27.91
CA GLY A 52 -3.44 -6.08 28.82
C GLY A 52 -4.84 -6.11 28.19
N GLU A 53 -4.95 -5.83 26.89
CA GLU A 53 -6.23 -5.73 26.16
C GLU A 53 -6.71 -7.07 25.57
N ALA A 54 -5.87 -8.11 25.56
CA ALA A 54 -6.17 -9.43 24.97
C ALA A 54 -7.45 -10.12 25.48
N ALA A 55 -8.02 -9.67 26.61
CA ALA A 55 -9.23 -10.24 27.20
C ALA A 55 -10.56 -9.68 26.63
N ASN A 56 -10.54 -8.52 25.95
CA ASN A 56 -11.74 -7.86 25.47
C ASN A 56 -11.65 -7.56 23.97
N ASP A 57 -12.60 -8.07 23.19
CA ASP A 57 -12.68 -7.79 21.76
C ASP A 57 -13.14 -6.34 21.54
N SER A 58 -12.33 -5.56 20.82
CA SER A 58 -12.64 -4.18 20.47
C SER A 58 -12.16 -3.89 19.05
N VAL A 59 -12.98 -3.15 18.31
CA VAL A 59 -12.66 -2.66 16.97
C VAL A 59 -11.38 -1.82 16.98
N LEU A 60 -11.18 -1.00 18.03
CA LEU A 60 -9.95 -0.20 18.19
C LEU A 60 -8.73 -1.06 18.49
N SER A 61 -8.90 -2.16 19.24
CA SER A 61 -7.81 -3.09 19.51
C SER A 61 -7.39 -3.82 18.23
N VAL A 62 -8.33 -4.16 17.32
CA VAL A 62 -7.97 -4.67 15.98
C VAL A 62 -7.12 -3.63 15.24
N ALA A 63 -7.57 -2.37 15.13
CA ALA A 63 -6.83 -1.31 14.46
C ALA A 63 -5.40 -1.16 15.03
N ALA A 64 -5.28 -1.15 16.36
CA ALA A 64 -4.02 -1.02 17.06
C ALA A 64 -3.09 -2.23 16.84
N ILE A 65 -3.64 -3.45 16.82
CA ILE A 65 -2.90 -4.69 16.55
C ILE A 65 -2.33 -4.71 15.13
N GLU A 66 -3.12 -4.38 14.11
CA GLU A 66 -2.66 -4.40 12.71
C GLU A 66 -1.57 -3.33 12.46
N ILE A 67 -1.72 -2.13 13.05
CA ILE A 67 -0.69 -1.08 13.00
C ILE A 67 0.59 -1.54 13.71
N PHE A 68 0.45 -2.15 14.90
CA PHE A 68 1.59 -2.62 15.68
C PHE A 68 2.29 -3.81 15.01
N SER A 69 1.52 -4.72 14.41
CA SER A 69 1.99 -5.81 13.56
C SER A 69 2.86 -5.26 12.44
N THR A 70 2.35 -4.27 11.72
CA THR A 70 3.09 -3.61 10.64
C THR A 70 4.38 -2.97 11.14
N ALA A 71 4.33 -2.25 12.27
CA ALA A 71 5.53 -1.66 12.85
C ALA A 71 6.58 -2.72 13.26
N CYS A 72 6.15 -3.83 13.86
CA CYS A 72 7.03 -4.95 14.19
C CYS A 72 7.73 -5.54 12.96
N ILE A 73 6.98 -5.76 11.88
CA ILE A 73 7.53 -6.30 10.62
C ILE A 73 8.55 -5.33 10.02
N LEU A 74 8.27 -4.03 10.05
CA LEU A 74 9.17 -3.01 9.52
C LEU A 74 10.49 -2.94 10.30
N GLU A 75 10.47 -3.21 11.60
CA GLU A 75 11.65 -3.32 12.46
C GLU A 75 12.38 -4.67 12.36
N GLY A 76 11.87 -5.60 11.55
CA GLY A 76 12.43 -6.95 11.40
C GLY A 76 12.06 -7.92 12.54
N ASN A 77 11.09 -7.56 13.40
CA ASN A 77 10.50 -8.48 14.38
C ASN A 77 9.34 -9.27 13.77
N ASP A 78 9.66 -10.05 12.74
CA ASP A 78 8.67 -10.80 11.93
C ASP A 78 7.84 -11.79 12.75
N THR A 79 8.42 -12.39 13.79
CA THR A 79 7.73 -13.39 14.61
C THR A 79 6.58 -12.74 15.38
N LEU A 80 6.86 -11.65 16.09
CA LEU A 80 5.84 -10.91 16.83
C LEU A 80 4.82 -10.28 15.88
N GLY A 81 5.29 -9.70 14.77
CA GLY A 81 4.39 -9.16 13.74
C GLY A 81 3.39 -10.18 13.23
N LYS A 82 3.84 -11.39 12.88
CA LYS A 82 2.94 -12.47 12.42
C LYS A 82 1.97 -12.95 13.51
N GLU A 83 2.41 -12.99 14.77
CA GLU A 83 1.54 -13.33 15.90
C GLU A 83 0.43 -12.29 16.09
N LEU A 84 0.79 -11.00 16.08
CA LEU A 84 -0.13 -9.88 16.15
C LEU A 84 -1.15 -9.93 14.99
N SER A 85 -0.67 -10.07 13.75
CA SER A 85 -1.52 -10.19 12.56
C SER A 85 -2.56 -11.30 12.67
N MET A 86 -2.17 -12.46 13.20
CA MET A 86 -3.08 -13.57 13.41
C MET A 86 -4.10 -13.26 14.53
N ALA A 87 -3.66 -12.63 15.62
CA ALA A 87 -4.54 -12.22 16.71
C ALA A 87 -5.57 -11.17 16.28
N GLY A 88 -5.14 -10.14 15.53
CA GLY A 88 -5.99 -9.08 14.99
C GLY A 88 -7.05 -9.62 14.03
N ARG A 89 -6.65 -10.52 13.12
CA ARG A 89 -7.58 -11.27 12.26
C ARG A 89 -8.65 -12.01 13.04
N LEU A 90 -8.25 -12.84 14.01
CA LEU A 90 -9.19 -13.66 14.77
C LEU A 90 -10.16 -12.78 15.57
N MET A 91 -9.69 -11.64 16.08
CA MET A 91 -10.54 -10.66 16.76
C MET A 91 -11.51 -9.98 15.78
N ALA A 92 -11.06 -9.60 14.58
CA ALA A 92 -11.91 -9.01 13.55
C ALA A 92 -13.02 -9.95 13.08
N GLU A 93 -12.72 -11.26 12.96
CA GLU A 93 -13.71 -12.29 12.64
C GLU A 93 -14.74 -12.45 13.77
N ARG A 94 -14.30 -12.51 15.04
CA ARG A 94 -15.23 -12.57 16.19
C ARG A 94 -16.14 -11.35 16.29
N LEU A 95 -15.64 -10.18 15.91
CA LEU A 95 -16.40 -8.93 15.85
C LEU A 95 -17.34 -8.84 14.63
N GLY A 96 -17.27 -9.78 13.69
CA GLY A 96 -18.10 -9.77 12.49
C GLY A 96 -17.74 -8.67 11.48
N LEU A 97 -16.48 -8.20 11.48
CA LEU A 97 -16.02 -7.17 10.54
C LEU A 97 -15.96 -7.69 9.09
N PHE A 98 -15.73 -8.99 8.90
CA PHE A 98 -15.78 -9.66 7.60
C PHE A 98 -16.03 -11.17 7.77
N GLY A 99 -16.46 -11.82 6.69
CA GLY A 99 -16.77 -13.25 6.67
C GLY A 99 -18.20 -13.58 7.08
N THR A 100 -18.54 -14.86 7.03
CA THR A 100 -19.88 -15.37 7.39
C THR A 100 -19.93 -15.64 8.90
N VAL A 101 -20.14 -14.61 9.71
CA VAL A 101 -20.29 -14.72 11.17
C VAL A 101 -21.70 -14.28 11.59
N ASP A 102 -22.15 -14.80 12.73
CA ASP A 102 -23.48 -14.70 13.30
C ASP A 102 -24.18 -13.37 13.00
N GLY A 103 -25.35 -13.44 12.34
CA GLY A 103 -26.06 -12.27 11.82
C GLY A 103 -26.39 -11.20 12.87
N ALA A 104 -26.34 -11.55 14.17
CA ALA A 104 -26.50 -10.62 15.28
C ALA A 104 -25.32 -9.65 15.47
N ALA A 105 -24.07 -10.09 15.27
CA ALA A 105 -22.89 -9.23 15.43
C ALA A 105 -22.79 -8.20 14.30
N ALA A 106 -22.96 -8.66 13.05
CA ALA A 106 -23.02 -7.79 11.88
C ALA A 106 -24.22 -6.81 11.93
N ALA A 107 -25.39 -7.26 12.41
CA ALA A 107 -26.56 -6.39 12.59
C ALA A 107 -26.35 -5.35 13.70
N GLY A 108 -25.60 -5.67 14.77
CA GLY A 108 -25.26 -4.73 15.83
C GLY A 108 -24.34 -3.60 15.36
N LEU A 109 -23.40 -3.90 14.46
CA LEU A 109 -22.53 -2.90 13.83
C LEU A 109 -23.30 -2.05 12.80
N ALA A 110 -24.19 -2.66 12.01
CA ALA A 110 -25.01 -1.98 11.02
C ALA A 110 -26.07 -1.03 11.63
N GLN A 111 -26.41 -1.19 12.92
CA GLN A 111 -27.30 -0.28 13.65
C GLN A 111 -26.57 0.95 14.23
N LYS A 112 -25.24 1.03 14.09
CA LYS A 112 -24.46 2.17 14.59
C LYS A 112 -24.47 3.35 13.62
N SER A 113 -23.95 4.48 14.09
CA SER A 113 -23.90 5.74 13.34
C SER A 113 -23.04 5.64 12.07
N PRO A 114 -23.18 6.57 11.10
CA PRO A 114 -22.36 6.60 9.89
C PRO A 114 -20.84 6.60 10.18
N GLU A 115 -20.41 7.26 11.25
CA GLU A 115 -19.01 7.31 11.70
C GLU A 115 -18.49 5.90 12.07
N TRP A 116 -19.33 5.08 12.71
CA TRP A 116 -19.01 3.69 13.03
C TRP A 116 -18.92 2.79 11.80
N ALA A 117 -19.79 3.01 10.81
CA ALA A 117 -19.69 2.31 9.54
C ALA A 117 -18.35 2.62 8.86
N MET A 118 -17.94 3.89 8.85
CA MET A 118 -16.66 4.32 8.28
C MET A 118 -15.46 3.72 9.00
N ALA A 119 -15.41 3.82 10.33
CA ALA A 119 -14.35 3.25 11.14
C ALA A 119 -14.22 1.72 10.97
N THR A 120 -15.34 1.00 10.96
CA THR A 120 -15.34 -0.46 10.79
C THR A 120 -14.97 -0.88 9.37
N SER A 121 -15.37 -0.11 8.33
CA SER A 121 -14.95 -0.35 6.95
C SER A 121 -13.43 -0.21 6.76
N HIS A 122 -12.80 0.78 7.39
CA HIS A 122 -11.34 0.93 7.41
C HIS A 122 -10.65 -0.29 8.04
N ILE A 123 -11.11 -0.73 9.20
CA ILE A 123 -10.50 -1.84 9.94
C ILE A 123 -10.70 -3.18 9.22
N ALA A 124 -11.90 -3.42 8.67
CA ALA A 124 -12.18 -4.61 7.87
C ALA A 124 -11.28 -4.70 6.63
N TRP A 125 -11.10 -3.59 5.93
CA TRP A 125 -10.17 -3.49 4.80
C TRP A 125 -8.74 -3.86 5.23
N GLY A 126 -8.25 -3.24 6.30
CA GLY A 126 -6.90 -3.45 6.82
C GLY A 126 -6.60 -4.92 7.12
N ALA A 127 -7.49 -5.60 7.83
CA ALA A 127 -7.31 -7.00 8.22
C ALA A 127 -7.39 -8.00 7.04
N ILE A 128 -8.17 -7.68 5.99
CA ILE A 128 -8.17 -8.47 4.75
C ILE A 128 -6.85 -8.25 3.99
N ALA A 129 -6.41 -7.00 3.87
CA ALA A 129 -5.16 -6.65 3.21
C ALA A 129 -3.96 -7.31 3.90
N GLU A 130 -3.88 -7.25 5.22
CA GLU A 130 -2.78 -7.82 5.99
C GLU A 130 -2.70 -9.35 5.84
N GLU A 131 -3.84 -10.05 5.64
CA GLU A 131 -3.83 -11.48 5.32
C GLU A 131 -3.12 -11.78 4.02
N VAL A 132 -3.47 -11.02 3.00
CA VAL A 132 -2.91 -11.16 1.67
C VAL A 132 -1.42 -10.91 1.78
N MET A 133 -1.01 -9.83 2.45
CA MET A 133 0.39 -9.50 2.65
C MET A 133 1.14 -10.61 3.41
N GLY A 134 0.65 -11.07 4.56
CA GLY A 134 1.32 -12.11 5.35
C GLY A 134 1.54 -13.40 4.55
N VAL A 135 0.53 -13.81 3.76
CA VAL A 135 0.67 -14.98 2.88
C VAL A 135 1.59 -14.69 1.70
N TYR A 136 1.43 -13.58 0.98
CA TYR A 136 2.12 -13.30 -0.28
C TYR A 136 3.58 -12.87 -0.10
N LEU A 137 3.93 -12.35 1.08
CA LEU A 137 5.29 -11.92 1.41
C LEU A 137 6.12 -12.95 2.16
N THR A 138 5.56 -14.12 2.45
CA THR A 138 6.34 -15.20 3.08
C THR A 138 7.48 -15.62 2.16
N ALA A 139 8.71 -15.32 2.58
CA ALA A 139 9.93 -15.70 1.88
C ALA A 139 10.30 -17.16 2.21
N ASP A 140 9.71 -18.11 1.49
CA ASP A 140 10.07 -19.54 1.56
C ASP A 140 10.90 -20.02 0.36
N GLY A 141 11.33 -19.09 -0.49
CA GLY A 141 12.13 -19.34 -1.69
C GLY A 141 11.35 -19.86 -2.89
N ARG A 142 10.03 -20.05 -2.78
CA ARG A 142 9.15 -20.47 -3.89
C ARG A 142 8.34 -19.29 -4.43
N ASP A 143 8.01 -19.34 -5.71
CA ASP A 143 7.11 -18.36 -6.32
C ASP A 143 5.71 -18.45 -5.68
N VAL A 144 5.03 -17.32 -5.61
CA VAL A 144 3.69 -17.22 -5.00
C VAL A 144 2.70 -18.17 -5.66
N SER A 145 2.75 -18.31 -6.99
CA SER A 145 1.88 -19.20 -7.76
C SER A 145 2.04 -20.69 -7.41
N ASP A 146 3.21 -21.09 -6.90
CA ASP A 146 3.50 -22.49 -6.55
C ASP A 146 3.02 -22.86 -5.15
N ARG A 147 2.85 -21.86 -4.28
CA ARG A 147 2.53 -22.04 -2.87
C ARG A 147 1.13 -21.55 -2.49
N VAL A 148 0.54 -20.65 -3.26
CA VAL A 148 -0.81 -20.12 -3.05
C VAL A 148 -1.73 -20.63 -4.17
N PRO A 149 -2.78 -21.39 -3.86
CA PRO A 149 -3.74 -21.83 -4.87
C PRO A 149 -4.60 -20.67 -5.36
N LEU A 150 -4.99 -20.67 -6.65
CA LEU A 150 -5.89 -19.66 -7.22
C LEU A 150 -7.21 -19.54 -6.46
N ALA A 151 -7.71 -20.64 -5.88
CA ALA A 151 -8.91 -20.62 -5.04
C ALA A 151 -8.76 -19.74 -3.78
N PHE A 152 -7.56 -19.63 -3.21
CA PHE A 152 -7.29 -18.70 -2.11
C PHE A 152 -7.37 -17.25 -2.61
N ALA A 153 -6.70 -16.93 -3.72
CA ALA A 153 -6.75 -15.61 -4.34
C ALA A 153 -8.19 -15.17 -4.63
N GLU A 154 -8.97 -16.08 -5.22
CA GLU A 154 -10.39 -15.89 -5.50
C GLU A 154 -11.22 -15.64 -4.23
N ALA A 155 -10.98 -16.40 -3.17
CA ALA A 155 -11.68 -16.20 -1.89
C ALA A 155 -11.36 -14.83 -1.26
N LYS A 156 -10.11 -14.36 -1.33
CA LYS A 156 -9.73 -13.02 -0.85
C LYS A 156 -10.34 -11.91 -1.70
N PHE A 157 -10.31 -12.07 -3.02
CA PHE A 157 -10.95 -11.11 -3.92
C PHE A 157 -12.46 -11.01 -3.68
N ARG A 158 -13.14 -12.13 -3.38
CA ARG A 158 -14.56 -12.08 -3.01
C ARG A 158 -14.81 -11.30 -1.72
N LYS A 159 -14.02 -11.53 -0.67
CA LYS A 159 -14.11 -10.75 0.58
C LYS A 159 -13.92 -9.26 0.30
N LEU A 160 -12.97 -8.90 -0.58
CA LEU A 160 -12.74 -7.51 -0.99
C LEU A 160 -13.92 -6.92 -1.76
N LEU A 161 -14.56 -7.67 -2.66
CA LEU A 161 -15.75 -7.18 -3.37
C LEU A 161 -16.97 -7.05 -2.46
N GLU A 162 -17.18 -8.00 -1.55
CA GLU A 162 -18.24 -7.95 -0.54
C GLU A 162 -18.07 -6.73 0.37
N TRP A 163 -16.84 -6.49 0.83
CA TRP A 163 -16.46 -5.31 1.58
C TRP A 163 -16.67 -4.01 0.79
N ALA A 164 -16.22 -3.95 -0.48
CA ALA A 164 -16.41 -2.76 -1.31
C ALA A 164 -17.89 -2.47 -1.57
N ALA A 165 -18.73 -3.51 -1.65
CA ALA A 165 -20.18 -3.38 -1.82
C ALA A 165 -20.90 -2.89 -0.56
N SER A 166 -20.31 -3.05 0.63
CA SER A 166 -20.90 -2.59 1.90
C SER A 166 -20.52 -1.15 2.27
N LEU A 167 -19.66 -0.48 1.49
CA LEU A 167 -19.24 0.90 1.74
C LEU A 167 -20.42 1.88 1.69
N THR A 168 -20.41 2.85 2.61
CA THR A 168 -21.38 3.94 2.64
C THR A 168 -21.23 4.87 1.43
N ALA A 169 -22.18 5.78 1.21
CA ALA A 169 -22.15 6.68 0.06
C ALA A 169 -20.90 7.57 0.06
N GLU A 170 -20.48 8.02 1.24
CA GLU A 170 -19.35 8.92 1.49
C GLU A 170 -18.00 8.26 1.18
N MET A 171 -17.92 6.93 1.28
CA MET A 171 -16.71 6.16 1.00
C MET A 171 -16.63 5.67 -0.45
N LYS A 172 -17.63 5.98 -1.28
CA LYS A 172 -17.59 5.63 -2.70
C LYS A 172 -16.64 6.53 -3.44
N ARG A 173 -15.99 5.96 -4.45
CA ARG A 173 -15.06 6.70 -5.29
C ARG A 173 -15.79 7.77 -6.09
N GLU A 174 -15.40 9.02 -5.87
CA GLU A 174 -15.81 10.19 -6.67
C GLU A 174 -14.59 10.89 -7.27
N ILE A 175 -14.80 11.67 -8.33
CA ILE A 175 -13.70 12.38 -9.04
C ILE A 175 -13.01 13.40 -8.12
N LEU A 176 -13.78 14.07 -7.26
CA LEU A 176 -13.32 15.11 -6.35
C LEU A 176 -13.24 14.62 -4.89
N ALA A 177 -12.94 13.33 -4.72
CA ALA A 177 -12.80 12.73 -3.40
C ALA A 177 -11.63 13.35 -2.59
N PRO A 178 -11.74 13.39 -1.25
CA PRO A 178 -10.61 13.71 -0.37
C PRO A 178 -9.39 12.80 -0.61
N ALA A 179 -8.20 13.30 -0.27
CA ALA A 179 -6.92 12.65 -0.55
C ALA A 179 -6.79 11.28 0.11
N ASP A 180 -7.22 11.17 1.37
CA ASP A 180 -7.28 9.97 2.18
C ASP A 180 -8.21 8.91 1.58
N LEU A 181 -9.38 9.32 1.06
CA LEU A 181 -10.29 8.42 0.36
C LEU A 181 -9.70 7.94 -0.98
N MET A 182 -9.02 8.81 -1.73
CA MET A 182 -8.30 8.39 -2.93
C MET A 182 -7.21 7.36 -2.61
N ILE A 183 -6.43 7.60 -1.55
CA ILE A 183 -5.40 6.66 -1.08
C ILE A 183 -6.01 5.32 -0.69
N PHE A 184 -7.18 5.33 -0.05
CA PHE A 184 -7.91 4.13 0.30
C PHE A 184 -8.25 3.27 -0.93
N HIS A 185 -8.77 3.89 -1.98
CA HIS A 185 -9.07 3.21 -3.26
C HIS A 185 -7.80 2.82 -4.04
N ILE A 186 -6.69 3.56 -3.90
CA ILE A 186 -5.39 3.14 -4.43
C ILE A 186 -4.96 1.83 -3.79
N TRP A 187 -5.00 1.75 -2.46
CA TRP A 187 -4.64 0.53 -1.74
C TRP A 187 -5.54 -0.65 -2.07
N PHE A 188 -6.84 -0.41 -2.27
CA PHE A 188 -7.75 -1.42 -2.81
C PHE A 188 -7.18 -2.10 -4.07
N HIS A 189 -6.88 -1.29 -5.09
CA HIS A 189 -6.37 -1.82 -6.34
C HIS A 189 -4.94 -2.36 -6.25
N VAL A 190 -4.08 -1.81 -5.38
CA VAL A 190 -2.75 -2.38 -5.10
C VAL A 190 -2.89 -3.81 -4.59
N ILE A 191 -3.73 -4.07 -3.58
CA ILE A 191 -3.92 -5.45 -3.09
C ILE A 191 -4.52 -6.36 -4.16
N VAL A 192 -5.46 -5.88 -4.99
CA VAL A 192 -5.98 -6.68 -6.11
C VAL A 192 -4.87 -7.04 -7.11
N THR A 193 -3.96 -6.11 -7.42
CA THR A 193 -2.81 -6.42 -8.28
C THR A 193 -1.87 -7.43 -7.64
N ILE A 194 -1.62 -7.32 -6.33
CA ILE A 194 -0.83 -8.28 -5.54
C ILE A 194 -1.44 -9.69 -5.61
N ILE A 195 -2.76 -9.80 -5.42
CA ILE A 195 -3.49 -11.07 -5.46
C ILE A 195 -3.33 -11.76 -6.81
N PHE A 196 -3.44 -11.02 -7.92
CA PHE A 196 -3.57 -11.63 -9.24
C PHE A 196 -2.31 -11.61 -10.11
N ARG A 197 -1.30 -10.79 -9.79
CA ARG A 197 -0.03 -10.74 -10.54
C ARG A 197 0.63 -12.12 -10.69
N PRO A 198 0.71 -12.99 -9.67
CA PRO A 198 1.30 -14.32 -9.82
C PRO A 198 0.55 -15.23 -10.79
N PHE A 199 -0.72 -14.93 -11.08
CA PHE A 199 -1.60 -15.76 -11.89
C PHE A 199 -1.90 -15.15 -13.27
N THR A 200 -1.22 -14.07 -13.69
CA THR A 200 -1.49 -13.44 -15.00
C THR A 200 -1.13 -14.33 -16.19
N SER A 201 -0.25 -15.31 -15.97
CA SER A 201 0.27 -16.23 -16.98
C SER A 201 -0.41 -17.61 -16.96
N THR A 202 -1.47 -17.80 -16.17
CA THR A 202 -2.26 -19.05 -16.15
C THR A 202 -2.98 -19.27 -17.49
N ARG A 203 -3.46 -20.50 -17.73
CA ARG A 203 -4.20 -20.81 -18.96
C ARG A 203 -5.52 -20.03 -18.94
N GLU A 204 -6.03 -19.64 -20.10
CA GLU A 204 -7.33 -18.94 -20.21
C GLU A 204 -8.49 -19.73 -19.58
N THR A 205 -8.38 -21.06 -19.49
CA THR A 205 -9.35 -21.94 -18.82
C THR A 205 -9.35 -21.81 -17.29
N ASP A 206 -8.26 -21.31 -16.70
CA ASP A 206 -8.05 -21.19 -15.26
C ASP A 206 -8.68 -19.89 -14.73
N ARG A 207 -9.99 -19.75 -14.98
CA ARG A 207 -10.81 -18.62 -14.54
C ARG A 207 -11.24 -18.77 -13.08
N LEU A 208 -11.67 -17.65 -12.48
CA LEU A 208 -12.24 -17.66 -11.13
C LEU A 208 -13.62 -18.35 -11.17
N MET A 209 -13.75 -19.46 -10.44
CA MET A 209 -14.86 -20.39 -10.63
C MET A 209 -16.17 -19.96 -9.94
N SER A 210 -16.09 -19.12 -8.92
CA SER A 210 -17.27 -18.51 -8.26
C SER A 210 -17.90 -17.37 -9.06
N PHE A 211 -17.27 -16.92 -10.15
CA PHE A 211 -17.78 -15.84 -10.99
C PHE A 211 -18.45 -16.41 -12.24
N THR A 212 -19.58 -15.82 -12.61
CA THR A 212 -20.37 -16.22 -13.78
C THR A 212 -19.84 -15.63 -15.09
N SER A 213 -19.08 -14.53 -15.02
CA SER A 213 -18.49 -13.89 -16.19
C SER A 213 -17.41 -14.76 -16.83
N MET A 214 -17.43 -14.85 -18.17
CA MET A 214 -16.37 -15.52 -18.93
C MET A 214 -15.03 -14.78 -18.86
N ASP A 215 -15.06 -13.49 -18.54
CA ASP A 215 -13.90 -12.61 -18.43
C ASP A 215 -13.27 -12.59 -17.04
N SER A 216 -13.70 -13.49 -16.15
CA SER A 216 -13.19 -13.63 -14.78
C SER A 216 -11.80 -14.28 -14.69
N HIS A 217 -10.90 -13.94 -15.61
CA HIS A 217 -9.53 -14.44 -15.63
C HIS A 217 -8.59 -13.52 -14.84
N PRO A 218 -7.61 -14.05 -14.06
CA PRO A 218 -6.69 -13.25 -13.25
C PRO A 218 -6.01 -12.10 -14.01
N LYS A 219 -5.56 -12.36 -15.24
CA LYS A 219 -4.96 -11.34 -16.13
C LYS A 219 -5.87 -10.14 -16.38
N GLN A 220 -7.16 -10.38 -16.59
CA GLN A 220 -8.13 -9.32 -16.86
C GLN A 220 -8.41 -8.50 -15.61
N ILE A 221 -8.54 -9.14 -14.45
CA ILE A 221 -8.76 -8.48 -13.16
C ILE A 221 -7.55 -7.61 -12.77
N HIS A 222 -6.34 -8.14 -12.98
CA HIS A 222 -5.09 -7.40 -12.79
C HIS A 222 -5.04 -6.16 -13.70
N ALA A 223 -5.26 -6.33 -15.01
CA ALA A 223 -5.25 -5.23 -15.97
C ALA A 223 -6.30 -4.16 -15.66
N ALA A 224 -7.51 -4.58 -15.27
CA ALA A 224 -8.56 -3.66 -14.84
C ALA A 224 -8.12 -2.82 -13.64
N SER A 225 -7.48 -3.43 -12.64
CA SER A 225 -7.00 -2.70 -11.46
C SER A 225 -5.86 -1.72 -11.77
N ILE A 226 -4.93 -2.08 -12.68
CA ILE A 226 -3.91 -1.14 -13.18
C ILE A 226 -4.56 0.06 -13.85
N ASN A 227 -5.59 -0.14 -14.68
CA ASN A 227 -6.29 0.96 -15.34
C ASN A 227 -7.01 1.87 -14.33
N GLN A 228 -7.67 1.29 -13.32
CA GLN A 228 -8.28 2.09 -12.25
C GLN A 228 -7.25 2.87 -11.45
N LEU A 229 -6.08 2.29 -11.15
CA LEU A 229 -4.99 3.00 -10.48
C LEU A 229 -4.50 4.21 -11.27
N ARG A 230 -4.35 4.09 -12.60
CA ARG A 230 -3.94 5.22 -13.46
C ARG A 230 -4.89 6.41 -13.31
N GLU A 231 -6.21 6.15 -13.36
CA GLU A 231 -7.23 7.19 -13.21
C GLU A 231 -7.22 7.81 -11.81
N ILE A 232 -7.11 6.99 -10.76
CA ILE A 232 -7.12 7.49 -9.38
C ILE A 232 -5.86 8.33 -9.10
N ILE A 233 -4.68 7.90 -9.55
CA ILE A 233 -3.43 8.65 -9.40
C ILE A 233 -3.50 9.99 -10.15
N LEU A 234 -4.10 10.01 -11.34
CA LEU A 234 -4.34 11.25 -12.07
C LEU A 234 -5.25 12.22 -11.30
N ASN A 235 -6.36 11.72 -10.74
CA ASN A 235 -7.26 12.53 -9.95
C ASN A 235 -6.58 13.03 -8.67
N TYR A 236 -5.79 12.20 -7.99
CA TYR A 236 -5.00 12.60 -6.83
C TYR A 236 -4.05 13.75 -7.17
N GLN A 237 -3.31 13.61 -8.27
CA GLN A 237 -2.38 14.64 -8.74
C GLN A 237 -3.08 15.95 -9.16
N THR A 238 -4.31 15.84 -9.65
CA THR A 238 -5.07 17.00 -10.15
C THR A 238 -5.76 17.76 -9.02
N TYR A 239 -6.31 17.05 -8.04
CA TYR A 239 -7.24 17.63 -7.05
C TYR A 239 -6.73 17.59 -5.60
N ALA A 240 -5.75 16.73 -5.27
CA ALA A 240 -5.31 16.47 -3.90
C ALA A 240 -3.81 16.74 -3.63
N ALA A 241 -2.99 16.95 -4.67
CA ALA A 241 -1.53 17.09 -4.56
C ALA A 241 -1.04 18.27 -3.68
N GLY A 242 -1.91 19.22 -3.34
CA GLY A 242 -1.58 20.37 -2.49
C GLY A 242 -1.89 20.21 -1.00
N SER A 243 -2.62 19.16 -0.59
CA SER A 243 -3.14 19.03 0.79
C SER A 243 -2.48 17.92 1.61
N SER A 244 -1.88 16.91 0.99
CA SER A 244 -1.30 15.76 1.71
C SER A 244 0.00 15.25 1.06
N PHE A 245 1.16 15.55 1.65
CA PHE A 245 2.45 14.96 1.28
C PHE A 245 2.62 13.59 1.95
N THR A 246 1.84 12.61 1.50
CA THR A 246 1.83 11.28 2.13
C THR A 246 2.49 10.24 1.25
N SER A 247 3.51 9.55 1.80
CA SER A 247 4.19 8.45 1.12
C SER A 247 3.30 7.23 0.88
N TYR A 248 2.10 7.18 1.48
CA TYR A 248 1.13 6.08 1.31
C TYR A 248 0.58 5.94 -0.11
N ILE A 249 0.73 6.94 -0.97
CA ILE A 249 0.39 6.80 -2.40
C ILE A 249 1.39 5.92 -3.15
N ASN A 250 2.61 5.79 -2.62
CA ASN A 250 3.74 5.25 -3.36
C ASN A 250 3.54 3.82 -3.89
N PRO A 251 2.94 2.87 -3.16
CA PRO A 251 2.70 1.54 -3.70
C PRO A 251 1.87 1.55 -4.99
N GLY A 252 0.85 2.41 -5.08
CA GLY A 252 0.08 2.58 -6.32
C GLY A 252 0.93 3.12 -7.47
N VAL A 253 1.79 4.11 -7.19
CA VAL A 253 2.70 4.72 -8.18
C VAL A 253 3.74 3.70 -8.68
N LEU A 254 4.31 2.90 -7.78
CA LEU A 254 5.24 1.82 -8.11
C LEU A 254 4.55 0.77 -8.99
N THR A 255 3.39 0.27 -8.57
CA THR A 255 2.61 -0.74 -9.29
C THR A 255 2.29 -0.29 -10.71
N VAL A 256 1.82 0.95 -10.89
CA VAL A 256 1.52 1.50 -12.23
C VAL A 256 2.79 1.68 -13.06
N SER A 257 3.87 2.21 -12.47
CA SER A 257 5.14 2.43 -13.18
C SER A 257 5.75 1.13 -13.69
N LEU A 258 5.72 0.07 -12.87
CA LEU A 258 6.19 -1.26 -13.26
C LEU A 258 5.35 -1.80 -14.43
N ALA A 259 4.02 -1.76 -14.31
CA ALA A 259 3.12 -2.23 -15.37
C ALA A 259 3.32 -1.48 -16.70
N LEU A 260 3.59 -0.17 -16.66
CA LEU A 260 3.87 0.65 -17.85
C LEU A 260 5.20 0.30 -18.52
N LEU A 261 6.21 -0.10 -17.75
CA LEU A 261 7.49 -0.55 -18.30
C LEU A 261 7.46 -2.03 -18.75
N GLU A 262 6.52 -2.83 -18.24
CA GLU A 262 6.26 -4.20 -18.70
C GLU A 262 5.47 -4.21 -20.02
N ASP A 263 4.42 -3.39 -20.14
CA ASP A 263 3.56 -3.29 -21.32
C ASP A 263 3.39 -1.83 -21.77
N ARG A 264 3.93 -1.54 -22.96
CA ARG A 264 3.91 -0.21 -23.62
C ARG A 264 2.95 -0.14 -24.80
N SER A 265 1.98 -1.05 -24.88
CA SER A 265 0.99 -1.09 -25.97
C SER A 265 0.04 0.13 -25.99
N ASP A 266 -0.25 0.69 -24.82
CA ASP A 266 -1.05 1.91 -24.68
C ASP A 266 -0.25 3.14 -25.14
N PRO A 267 -0.69 3.91 -26.15
CA PRO A 267 0.01 5.12 -26.60
C PRO A 267 0.24 6.17 -25.52
N GLN A 268 -0.56 6.17 -24.45
CA GLN A 268 -0.44 7.10 -23.33
C GLN A 268 0.57 6.64 -22.26
N TRP A 269 1.24 5.49 -22.44
CA TRP A 269 2.12 4.90 -21.42
C TRP A 269 3.17 5.90 -20.90
N ARG A 270 3.76 6.68 -21.81
CA ARG A 270 4.81 7.65 -21.50
C ARG A 270 4.29 8.79 -20.62
N SER A 271 3.07 9.27 -20.91
CA SER A 271 2.43 10.34 -20.13
C SER A 271 2.11 9.88 -18.71
N TYR A 272 1.60 8.65 -18.55
CA TYR A 272 1.35 8.08 -17.22
C TYR A 272 2.64 7.77 -16.45
N PHE A 273 3.71 7.36 -17.13
CA PHE A 273 5.00 7.17 -16.48
C PHE A 273 5.54 8.51 -15.94
N LEU A 274 5.48 9.57 -16.73
CA LEU A 274 5.89 10.91 -16.29
C LEU A 274 4.97 11.48 -15.19
N LEU A 275 3.68 11.13 -15.18
CA LEU A 275 2.79 11.42 -14.06
C LEU A 275 3.28 10.75 -12.76
N CYS A 276 3.73 9.49 -12.84
CA CYS A 276 4.31 8.79 -11.69
C CYS A 276 5.62 9.45 -11.20
N VAL A 277 6.50 9.85 -12.12
CA VAL A 277 7.72 10.60 -11.79
C VAL A 277 7.38 11.94 -11.12
N ARG A 278 6.29 12.61 -11.55
CA ARG A 278 5.79 13.81 -10.88
C ARG A 278 5.33 13.54 -9.44
N CYS A 279 4.59 12.45 -9.20
CA CYS A 279 4.23 12.04 -7.84
C CYS A 279 5.46 11.89 -6.95
N TRP A 280 6.50 11.21 -7.44
CA TRP A 280 7.75 11.04 -6.68
C TRP A 280 8.51 12.34 -6.50
N ARG A 281 8.49 13.25 -7.47
CA ARG A 281 9.07 14.59 -7.32
C ARG A 281 8.41 15.39 -6.20
N ASP A 282 7.08 15.35 -6.12
CA ASP A 282 6.34 16.06 -5.07
C ASP A 282 6.65 15.44 -3.69
N LEU A 283 6.78 14.12 -3.60
CA LEU A 283 7.21 13.43 -2.39
C LEU A 283 8.68 13.71 -2.04
N TYR A 284 9.56 13.82 -3.03
CA TYR A 284 10.97 14.14 -2.82
C TYR A 284 11.16 15.48 -2.10
N ALA A 285 10.23 16.43 -2.24
CA ALA A 285 10.28 17.68 -1.48
C ALA A 285 10.29 17.46 0.05
N SER A 286 9.71 16.36 0.55
CA SER A 286 9.69 16.05 1.99
C SER A 286 10.51 14.81 2.36
N TYR A 287 10.75 13.92 1.40
CA TYR A 287 11.29 12.59 1.63
C TYR A 287 12.48 12.30 0.69
N PRO A 288 13.75 12.40 1.15
CA PRO A 288 14.94 12.25 0.31
C PRO A 288 15.00 10.94 -0.50
N VAL A 289 14.52 9.85 0.09
CA VAL A 289 14.47 8.49 -0.49
C VAL A 289 13.84 8.41 -1.89
N PHE A 290 12.89 9.29 -2.21
CA PHE A 290 12.23 9.27 -3.53
C PHE A 290 13.17 9.65 -4.68
N ARG A 291 14.32 10.28 -4.38
CA ARG A 291 15.40 10.45 -5.35
C ARG A 291 15.85 9.11 -5.92
N ASN A 292 16.15 8.16 -5.03
CA ASN A 292 16.71 6.87 -5.42
C ASN A 292 15.65 5.99 -6.10
N ILE A 293 14.37 6.17 -5.76
CA ILE A 293 13.26 5.50 -6.44
C ILE A 293 13.14 5.99 -7.89
N VAL A 294 13.13 7.30 -8.11
CA VAL A 294 13.12 7.87 -9.47
C VAL A 294 14.31 7.36 -10.28
N GLN A 295 15.51 7.41 -9.69
CA GLN A 295 16.74 6.95 -10.33
C GLN A 295 16.67 5.47 -10.73
N ALA A 296 16.16 4.61 -9.84
CA ALA A 296 15.98 3.19 -10.13
C ALA A 296 14.99 2.93 -11.28
N PHE A 297 13.85 3.64 -11.30
CA PHE A 297 12.85 3.48 -12.37
C PHE A 297 13.33 4.04 -13.70
N LEU A 298 14.09 5.14 -13.70
CA LEU A 298 14.73 5.64 -14.93
C LEU A 298 15.78 4.66 -15.45
N SER A 299 16.57 4.04 -14.57
CA SER A 299 17.50 2.96 -14.95
C SER A 299 16.75 1.78 -15.60
N MET A 300 15.65 1.33 -15.01
CA MET A 300 14.80 0.29 -15.63
C MET A 300 14.28 0.71 -17.00
N ALA A 301 13.85 1.96 -17.12
CA ALA A 301 13.30 2.49 -18.35
C ALA A 301 14.38 2.57 -19.45
N MET A 302 15.60 2.96 -19.12
CA MET A 302 16.75 2.94 -20.04
C MET A 302 17.11 1.51 -20.46
N GLN A 303 17.15 0.55 -19.52
CA GLN A 303 17.43 -0.87 -19.83
C GLN A 303 16.39 -1.51 -20.77
N LYS A 304 15.18 -0.94 -20.81
CA LYS A 304 14.08 -1.38 -21.68
C LYS A 304 13.94 -0.53 -22.94
N ASP A 305 14.92 0.32 -23.24
CA ASP A 305 14.92 1.26 -24.36
C ASP A 305 13.65 2.15 -24.38
N ALA A 306 13.15 2.52 -23.21
CA ALA A 306 11.96 3.37 -23.05
C ALA A 306 12.32 4.86 -22.97
N PHE A 307 13.50 5.19 -22.44
CA PHE A 307 14.06 6.53 -22.37
C PHE A 307 15.55 6.47 -22.70
N THR A 308 16.05 7.53 -23.31
CA THR A 308 17.50 7.68 -23.53
C THR A 308 18.21 8.11 -22.24
N ALA A 309 19.54 7.99 -22.20
CA ALA A 309 20.37 8.52 -21.12
C ALA A 309 20.17 10.03 -20.94
N HIS A 310 20.15 10.77 -22.05
CA HIS A 310 19.93 12.22 -22.06
C HIS A 310 18.58 12.61 -21.46
N GLU A 311 17.48 12.02 -21.95
CA GLU A 311 16.14 12.29 -21.40
C GLU A 311 16.05 11.94 -19.92
N SER A 312 16.67 10.83 -19.50
CA SER A 312 16.64 10.41 -18.11
C SER A 312 17.41 11.38 -17.19
N LYS A 313 18.52 11.96 -17.68
CA LYS A 313 19.28 13.00 -16.98
C LYS A 313 18.46 14.28 -16.82
N GLU A 314 17.77 14.73 -17.87
CA GLU A 314 16.88 15.91 -17.80
C GLU A 314 15.74 15.71 -16.80
N ILE A 315 15.12 14.53 -16.79
CA ILE A 315 14.06 14.18 -15.83
C ILE A 315 14.64 14.21 -14.40
N MET A 316 15.82 13.64 -14.19
CA MET A 316 16.45 13.61 -12.87
C MET A 316 16.76 15.01 -12.34
N GLU A 317 17.32 15.89 -13.17
CA GLU A 317 17.59 17.29 -12.83
C GLU A 317 16.29 18.04 -12.45
N TRP A 318 15.19 17.79 -13.18
CA TRP A 318 13.88 18.35 -12.87
C TRP A 318 13.32 17.88 -11.51
N VAL A 319 13.52 16.61 -11.17
CA VAL A 319 13.14 16.05 -9.86
C VAL A 319 13.98 16.67 -8.75
N GLU A 320 15.31 16.67 -8.90
CA GLU A 320 16.25 17.19 -7.91
C GLU A 320 16.01 18.68 -7.62
N GLY A 321 15.55 19.43 -8.63
CA GLY A 321 15.14 20.81 -8.50
C GLY A 321 14.06 21.08 -7.43
N ASN A 322 13.25 20.09 -7.05
CA ASN A 322 12.18 20.20 -6.05
C ASN A 322 12.64 19.95 -4.60
N GLY A 323 13.81 19.31 -4.41
CA GLY A 323 14.34 18.94 -3.09
C GLY A 323 15.76 19.45 -2.85
N ARG A 324 16.13 20.61 -3.41
CA ARG A 324 17.50 21.18 -3.29
C ARG A 324 17.99 21.35 -1.85
N HIS A 325 17.07 21.40 -0.88
CA HIS A 325 17.39 21.51 0.54
C HIS A 325 17.95 20.19 1.13
N HIS A 326 17.75 19.04 0.46
CA HIS A 326 18.26 17.73 0.88
C HIS A 326 19.75 17.54 0.63
N ALA A 327 20.41 18.42 -0.14
CA ALA A 327 21.85 18.35 -0.45
C ALA A 327 22.80 18.39 0.77
N LYS A 328 22.25 18.48 2.00
CA LYS A 328 22.98 18.53 3.28
C LYS A 328 22.47 17.51 4.31
N GLY A 329 21.44 16.72 4.00
CA GLY A 329 20.78 15.81 4.95
C GLY A 329 21.20 14.36 4.75
N THR A 330 21.30 13.60 5.84
CA THR A 330 21.49 12.14 5.80
C THR A 330 20.25 11.46 5.24
N GLU A 331 20.41 10.53 4.31
CA GLU A 331 19.32 9.72 3.77
C GLU A 331 18.83 8.75 4.86
N SER A 332 17.64 8.95 5.43
CA SER A 332 16.96 7.93 6.23
C SER A 332 15.99 7.17 5.33
N PHE A 333 16.24 5.88 5.14
CA PHE A 333 15.36 4.98 4.42
C PHE A 333 14.32 4.39 5.39
N THR A 334 13.08 4.26 4.94
CA THR A 334 12.06 3.48 5.63
C THR A 334 11.57 2.36 4.72
N THR A 335 11.51 1.15 5.26
CA THR A 335 11.12 -0.10 4.60
C THR A 335 9.69 -0.04 4.03
N PHE A 336 8.84 0.86 4.54
CA PHE A 336 7.44 1.06 4.10
C PHE A 336 7.30 1.61 2.67
N ILE A 337 8.39 2.10 2.08
CA ILE A 337 8.39 2.80 0.79
C ILE A 337 8.46 1.81 -0.39
N PHE A 338 8.52 0.50 -0.15
CA PHE A 338 8.76 -0.46 -1.22
C PHE A 338 7.54 -1.29 -1.59
N ASP A 339 7.42 -1.64 -2.88
CA ASP A 339 6.40 -2.57 -3.36
C ASP A 339 6.62 -3.90 -2.66
N PRO A 340 5.69 -4.32 -1.80
CA PRO A 340 5.91 -5.47 -0.96
C PRO A 340 6.02 -6.77 -1.78
N THR A 341 5.45 -6.85 -2.99
CA THR A 341 5.37 -8.11 -3.76
C THR A 341 6.43 -8.31 -4.82
N SER A 342 7.19 -7.27 -5.13
CA SER A 342 8.27 -7.39 -6.09
C SER A 342 9.54 -7.82 -5.37
N ALA A 343 10.03 -9.02 -5.66
CA ALA A 343 11.41 -9.40 -5.32
C ALA A 343 12.42 -8.36 -5.84
N ALA A 344 12.03 -7.56 -6.85
CA ALA A 344 12.84 -6.49 -7.42
C ALA A 344 12.85 -5.16 -6.66
N ALA A 345 12.03 -5.00 -5.61
CA ALA A 345 11.85 -3.73 -4.91
C ALA A 345 12.43 -3.71 -3.49
N SER A 346 13.29 -4.67 -3.12
CA SER A 346 14.04 -4.55 -1.86
C SER A 346 14.95 -3.30 -1.89
N GLU A 347 15.19 -2.69 -0.73
CA GLU A 347 16.06 -1.51 -0.60
C GLU A 347 17.44 -1.73 -1.25
N SER A 348 18.04 -2.89 -1.03
CA SER A 348 19.33 -3.26 -1.60
C SER A 348 19.29 -3.33 -3.14
N GLN A 349 18.17 -3.78 -3.70
CA GLN A 349 17.99 -3.86 -5.15
C GLN A 349 17.70 -2.51 -5.78
N ILE A 350 16.91 -1.65 -5.13
CA ILE A 350 16.69 -0.27 -5.58
C ILE A 350 17.98 0.53 -5.55
N ASN A 351 18.78 0.38 -4.49
CA ASN A 351 20.12 0.97 -4.44
C ASN A 351 21.02 0.42 -5.55
N SER A 352 21.00 -0.90 -5.80
CA SER A 352 21.75 -1.50 -6.92
C SER A 352 21.28 -0.98 -8.29
N MET A 353 19.99 -0.78 -8.48
CA MET A 353 19.43 -0.26 -9.72
C MET A 353 19.69 1.23 -9.89
N ALA A 354 19.69 1.99 -8.81
CA ALA A 354 20.11 3.39 -8.81
C ALA A 354 21.60 3.50 -9.17
N LEU A 355 22.48 2.66 -8.62
CA LEU A 355 23.90 2.64 -8.99
C LEU A 355 24.11 2.33 -10.48
N LYS A 356 23.32 1.39 -11.03
CA LYS A 356 23.33 1.10 -12.48
C LYS A 356 22.96 2.31 -13.33
N PHE A 357 22.14 3.23 -12.84
CA PHE A 357 21.85 4.48 -13.55
C PHE A 357 23.13 5.29 -13.79
N ASP A 358 23.92 5.51 -12.75
CA ASP A 358 25.14 6.32 -12.83
C ASP A 358 26.15 5.68 -13.79
N GLU A 359 26.28 4.34 -13.75
CA GLU A 359 27.10 3.58 -14.69
C GLU A 359 26.64 3.74 -16.15
N MET A 360 25.33 3.69 -16.40
CA MET A 360 24.76 3.82 -17.75
C MET A 360 24.93 5.23 -18.32
N ILE A 361 24.77 6.27 -17.49
CA ILE A 361 25.03 7.66 -17.90
C ILE A 361 26.50 7.84 -18.28
N LEU A 362 27.41 7.35 -17.44
CA LEU A 362 28.85 7.41 -17.72
C LEU A 362 29.18 6.67 -19.02
N LEU A 363 28.63 5.48 -19.22
CA LEU A 363 28.88 4.70 -20.44
C LEU A 363 28.39 5.42 -21.71
N ASP A 364 27.21 6.05 -21.67
CA ASP A 364 26.67 6.84 -22.78
C ASP A 364 27.59 8.03 -23.11
N GLU A 365 28.06 8.76 -22.09
CA GLU A 365 29.03 9.87 -22.25
C GLU A 365 30.35 9.42 -22.89
N PHE A 366 30.77 8.16 -22.69
CA PHE A 366 31.98 7.58 -23.31
C PHE A 366 31.75 6.95 -24.69
N THR A 367 30.51 6.64 -25.07
CA THR A 367 30.19 5.92 -26.33
C THR A 367 29.58 6.81 -27.40
N THR A 368 29.19 8.04 -27.08
CA THR A 368 28.61 9.03 -28.01
C THR A 368 29.63 10.00 -28.63
N VAL A 369 30.90 9.59 -28.77
CA VAL A 369 31.97 10.38 -29.46
C VAL A 369 31.78 10.43 -30.98
#